data_AF-A0A4Q2DJ76-F1
#
_entry.id   AF-A0A4Q2DJ76-F1
#
_cell.length_a   1.000
_cell.length_b   1.000
_cell.length_c   1.000
_cell.angle_alpha   90.00
_cell.angle_beta   90.00
_cell.angle_gamma   90.00
#
_symmetry.space_group_name_H-M   'P 1'
#
loop_
_entity.id
_entity.type
_entity.pdbx_description
1 polymer ?
#
loop_
_entity_poly.entity_id
_entity_poly.type
_entity_poly.pdbx_seq_one_letter_code
_entity_poly.pdbx_strand_id
1 'polypeptide(L)'
;MPSLLDMPAEIQLYIFEFAAALDGLPHSNPGRTLFYSTAVAISHVHPRIRQLVLSAPCFWCNIPVVFPEYPFPDPSDWIDDPIATFEISKDEQCAYERKIGIILDGVMTWVSRSGNRPLTLRIDAEPMIKRLCPYTTNSDPEEIDPDNNICTGLDDGVFSAADPLIEYLVGLSTRWGELSSSLPIVSTDTRFRQLLKIRAENAPCLRKLQLQIDFDQYSRKQERVEETMLDKLLKPSDKYHLNLSLRPYVKLQELPINWSAVTHLNLSAPDYHFPETDDAVQAADFSLLCIKIIGRCLNVECCEITMPLLWTEPDLLELEVRKINKHSYCLPSLKSLTIRNLSQVAVGFGRCLDLPCLENLALTGEYAHPDLAGVAKCNLIEFATRFGPQLTTATIHRIDLTQEELYDCSMKFQNVSTSFVDC
;
A
#
# COMPACT_ATOMS: atom_id res chain seq x y z
N MET A 1 39.71 -7.68 -19.14
CA MET A 1 38.84 -7.10 -18.09
C MET A 1 39.64 -7.06 -16.80
N PRO A 2 39.64 -5.94 -16.06
CA PRO A 2 40.28 -5.89 -14.74
C PRO A 2 39.68 -6.97 -13.83
N SER A 3 40.51 -7.57 -12.99
CA SER A 3 40.06 -8.53 -11.99
C SER A 3 39.13 -7.83 -11.02
N LEU A 4 38.06 -8.51 -10.57
CA LEU A 4 37.15 -7.98 -9.56
C LEU A 4 37.88 -7.61 -8.26
N LEU A 5 39.07 -8.18 -8.04
CA LEU A 5 39.96 -7.90 -6.90
C LEU A 5 40.71 -6.57 -7.02
N ASP A 6 40.83 -6.02 -8.22
CA ASP A 6 41.50 -4.73 -8.46
C ASP A 6 40.51 -3.56 -8.34
N MET A 7 39.21 -3.85 -8.17
CA MET A 7 38.19 -2.83 -7.96
C MET A 7 38.27 -2.29 -6.52
N PRO A 8 38.05 -0.97 -6.32
CA PRO A 8 37.84 -0.40 -4.99
C PRO A 8 36.78 -1.17 -4.20
N ALA A 9 36.97 -1.28 -2.88
CA ALA A 9 36.07 -2.03 -2.01
C ALA A 9 34.62 -1.55 -2.12
N GLU A 10 34.43 -0.25 -2.34
CA GLU A 10 33.16 0.42 -2.54
C GLU A 10 32.41 -0.10 -3.77
N ILE A 11 33.11 -0.45 -4.86
CA ILE A 11 32.50 -1.02 -6.06
C ILE A 11 32.14 -2.49 -5.83
N GLN A 12 32.96 -3.25 -5.12
CA GLN A 12 32.65 -4.63 -4.76
C GLN A 12 31.45 -4.69 -3.80
N LEU A 13 31.38 -3.75 -2.85
CA LEU A 13 30.23 -3.50 -1.97
C LEU A 13 28.99 -3.15 -2.79
N TYR A 14 29.10 -2.22 -3.74
CA TYR A 14 27.98 -1.84 -4.61
C TYR A 14 27.48 -3.02 -5.46
N ILE A 15 28.36 -3.84 -6.03
CA ILE A 15 27.99 -5.05 -6.78
C ILE A 15 27.27 -6.06 -5.88
N PHE A 16 27.72 -6.19 -4.63
CA PHE A 16 27.10 -7.09 -3.66
C PHE A 16 25.73 -6.56 -3.18
N GLU A 17 25.64 -5.29 -2.84
CA GLU A 17 24.38 -4.61 -2.49
C GLU A 17 23.41 -4.64 -3.67
N PHE A 18 23.91 -4.47 -4.90
CA PHE A 18 23.12 -4.59 -6.12
C PHE A 18 22.63 -6.02 -6.33
N ALA A 19 23.48 -7.04 -6.15
CA ALA A 19 23.06 -8.44 -6.24
C ALA A 19 22.03 -8.79 -5.14
N ALA A 20 22.24 -8.34 -3.90
CA ALA A 20 21.30 -8.52 -2.80
C ALA A 20 20.01 -7.69 -2.97
N ALA A 21 20.07 -6.55 -3.64
CA ALA A 21 18.90 -5.74 -3.98
C ALA A 21 18.11 -6.32 -5.17
N LEU A 22 18.79 -6.93 -6.14
CA LEU A 22 18.18 -7.73 -7.21
C LEU A 22 17.41 -8.93 -6.62
N ASP A 23 17.87 -9.49 -5.51
CA ASP A 23 17.16 -10.54 -4.78
C ASP A 23 15.86 -10.05 -4.13
N GLY A 24 15.64 -8.75 -4.00
CA GLY A 24 14.41 -8.14 -3.49
C GLY A 24 13.46 -7.63 -4.57
N LEU A 25 13.81 -7.78 -5.86
CA LEU A 25 12.90 -7.47 -6.96
C LEU A 25 11.97 -8.66 -7.19
N PRO A 26 10.66 -8.42 -7.41
CA PRO A 26 9.75 -9.49 -7.81
C PRO A 26 10.24 -10.08 -9.13
N HIS A 27 10.93 -11.22 -9.06
CA HIS A 27 11.22 -11.99 -10.25
C HIS A 27 9.88 -12.49 -10.80
N SER A 28 9.71 -12.42 -12.12
CA SER A 28 8.54 -12.95 -12.84
C SER A 28 8.32 -14.46 -12.69
N ASN A 29 9.11 -15.14 -11.85
CA ASN A 29 8.97 -16.52 -11.46
C ASN A 29 8.74 -16.64 -9.94
N PRO A 30 7.49 -16.76 -9.47
CA PRO A 30 7.13 -16.82 -8.05
C PRO A 30 7.58 -18.11 -7.32
N GLY A 31 8.24 -19.04 -8.01
CA GLY A 31 8.64 -20.35 -7.46
C GLY A 31 10.05 -20.44 -6.88
N ARG A 32 10.91 -19.41 -7.03
CA ARG A 32 12.27 -19.43 -6.45
C ARG A 32 12.28 -18.62 -5.15
N THR A 33 12.50 -19.32 -4.04
CA THR A 33 12.72 -18.75 -2.71
C THR A 33 13.86 -17.73 -2.74
N LEU A 34 13.57 -16.50 -2.32
CA LEU A 34 14.46 -15.33 -2.44
C LEU A 34 15.85 -15.53 -1.81
N PHE A 35 15.93 -16.33 -0.74
CA PHE A 35 17.19 -16.62 -0.05
C PHE A 35 18.21 -17.42 -0.88
N TYR A 36 17.78 -18.10 -1.94
CA TYR A 36 18.69 -18.87 -2.79
C TYR A 36 19.56 -17.96 -3.66
N SER A 37 19.08 -16.79 -4.05
CA SER A 37 19.80 -15.93 -4.98
C SER A 37 21.02 -15.25 -4.31
N THR A 38 20.88 -14.81 -3.04
CA THR A 38 22.01 -14.26 -2.27
C THR A 38 23.06 -15.33 -1.99
N ALA A 39 22.63 -16.54 -1.61
CA ALA A 39 23.53 -17.66 -1.36
C ALA A 39 24.28 -18.09 -2.62
N VAL A 40 23.60 -18.13 -3.77
CA VAL A 40 24.20 -18.42 -5.08
C VAL A 40 25.18 -17.32 -5.47
N ALA A 41 24.81 -16.04 -5.35
CA ALA A 41 25.72 -14.92 -5.59
C ALA A 41 26.98 -15.01 -4.70
N ILE A 42 26.81 -15.29 -3.40
CA ILE A 42 27.91 -15.50 -2.45
C ILE A 42 28.79 -16.71 -2.84
N SER A 43 28.20 -17.75 -3.43
CA SER A 43 28.93 -18.95 -3.85
C SER A 43 29.82 -18.71 -5.08
N HIS A 44 29.52 -17.67 -5.88
CA HIS A 44 30.27 -17.30 -7.08
C HIS A 44 31.27 -16.16 -6.88
N VAL A 45 31.22 -15.42 -5.76
CA VAL A 45 32.24 -14.42 -5.42
C VAL A 45 33.51 -15.04 -4.85
N HIS A 46 34.62 -14.33 -5.02
CA HIS A 46 35.94 -14.70 -4.51
C HIS A 46 35.90 -15.01 -2.99
N PRO A 47 36.62 -16.04 -2.49
CA PRO A 47 36.55 -16.47 -1.08
C PRO A 47 36.75 -15.36 -0.04
N ARG A 48 37.65 -14.39 -0.32
CA ARG A 48 37.86 -13.24 0.58
C ARG A 48 36.64 -12.33 0.71
N ILE A 49 35.93 -12.09 -0.40
CA ILE A 49 34.70 -11.27 -0.40
C ILE A 49 33.60 -12.01 0.36
N ARG A 50 33.46 -13.32 0.10
CA ARG A 50 32.54 -14.18 0.87
C ARG A 50 32.81 -14.09 2.36
N GLN A 51 34.07 -14.21 2.77
CA GLN A 51 34.45 -14.11 4.18
C GLN A 51 34.11 -12.72 4.75
N LEU A 52 34.41 -11.65 4.01
CA LEU A 52 34.09 -10.29 4.42
C LEU A 52 32.58 -10.12 4.64
N VAL A 53 31.76 -10.50 3.67
CA VAL A 53 30.28 -10.43 3.75
C VAL A 53 29.74 -11.24 4.92
N LEU A 54 30.21 -12.49 5.09
CA LEU A 54 29.79 -13.34 6.21
C LEU A 54 30.20 -12.75 7.57
N SER A 55 31.29 -11.99 7.62
CA SER A 55 31.79 -11.36 8.86
C SER A 55 31.19 -9.99 9.15
N ALA A 56 30.51 -9.36 8.20
CA ALA A 56 30.03 -7.98 8.29
C ALA A 56 28.51 -7.94 8.54
N PRO A 57 28.05 -7.61 9.76
CA PRO A 57 26.64 -7.71 10.13
C PRO A 57 25.70 -6.78 9.34
N CYS A 58 26.20 -5.66 8.79
CA CYS A 58 25.40 -4.73 8.00
C CYS A 58 24.71 -5.36 6.79
N PHE A 59 25.35 -6.33 6.14
CA PHE A 59 24.79 -7.00 4.96
C PHE A 59 23.57 -7.88 5.27
N TRP A 60 23.36 -8.21 6.55
CA TRP A 60 22.31 -9.13 7.00
C TRP A 60 21.13 -8.40 7.64
N CYS A 61 21.14 -7.06 7.64
CA CYS A 61 20.12 -6.24 8.31
C CYS A 61 18.85 -6.04 7.47
N ASN A 62 18.91 -6.21 6.14
CA ASN A 62 17.75 -6.07 5.26
C ASN A 62 17.16 -7.46 4.97
N ILE A 63 16.03 -7.78 5.58
CA ILE A 63 15.44 -9.12 5.53
C ILE A 63 14.14 -9.08 4.74
N PRO A 64 14.13 -9.55 3.48
CA PRO A 64 12.90 -9.77 2.74
C PRO A 64 12.21 -11.04 3.24
N VAL A 65 10.92 -10.95 3.47
CA VAL A 65 10.04 -12.03 3.88
C VAL A 65 8.85 -12.03 2.93
N VAL A 66 8.90 -12.88 1.91
CA VAL A 66 7.79 -13.05 0.97
C VAL A 66 7.13 -14.38 1.26
N PHE A 67 5.84 -14.33 1.59
CA PHE A 67 5.08 -15.52 1.86
C PHE A 67 4.82 -16.30 0.56
N PRO A 68 4.87 -17.63 0.59
CA PRO A 68 4.54 -18.44 -0.56
C PRO A 68 3.03 -18.39 -0.83
N GLU A 69 2.67 -18.56 -2.11
CA GLU A 69 1.29 -18.76 -2.54
C GLU A 69 0.65 -19.92 -1.76
N TYR A 70 -0.50 -19.66 -1.17
CA TYR A 70 -1.27 -20.69 -0.49
C TYR A 70 -1.92 -21.61 -1.54
N PRO A 71 -1.99 -22.93 -1.32
CA PRO A 71 -2.52 -23.87 -2.31
C PRO A 71 -4.06 -23.82 -2.39
N PHE A 72 -4.62 -22.65 -2.69
CA PHE A 72 -6.02 -22.51 -3.05
C PHE A 72 -6.31 -23.32 -4.33
N PRO A 73 -7.53 -23.90 -4.45
CA PRO A 73 -7.92 -24.63 -5.64
C PRO A 73 -7.87 -23.69 -6.84
N ASP A 74 -7.74 -24.25 -8.04
CA ASP A 74 -7.93 -23.43 -9.24
C ASP A 74 -9.33 -22.81 -9.18
N PRO A 75 -9.48 -21.51 -9.42
CA PRO A 75 -10.79 -20.90 -9.39
C PRO A 75 -11.80 -21.51 -10.38
N SER A 76 -11.33 -22.22 -11.42
CA SER A 76 -12.22 -23.00 -12.30
C SER A 76 -12.95 -24.14 -11.59
N ASP A 77 -12.44 -24.61 -10.46
CA ASP A 77 -12.94 -25.78 -9.74
C ASP A 77 -13.91 -25.40 -8.60
N TRP A 78 -14.26 -24.13 -8.50
CA TRP A 78 -15.08 -23.58 -7.42
C TRP A 78 -16.58 -23.80 -7.73
N ILE A 79 -17.24 -24.65 -6.95
CA ILE A 79 -18.69 -24.92 -7.06
C ILE A 79 -19.42 -24.27 -5.88
N ASP A 80 -20.37 -23.39 -6.19
CA ASP A 80 -21.42 -22.77 -5.35
C ASP A 80 -21.05 -22.01 -4.06
N ASP A 81 -19.90 -22.22 -3.43
CA ASP A 81 -19.28 -21.34 -2.41
C ASP A 81 -17.92 -21.96 -1.98
N PRO A 82 -16.82 -21.60 -2.66
CA PRO A 82 -15.56 -22.30 -2.51
C PRO A 82 -14.92 -22.06 -1.16
N ILE A 83 -15.09 -20.88 -0.57
CA ILE A 83 -14.38 -20.53 0.66
C ILE A 83 -15.02 -21.23 1.87
N ALA A 84 -16.34 -21.48 1.82
CA ALA A 84 -17.08 -22.14 2.92
C ALA A 84 -16.74 -23.63 3.08
N THR A 85 -16.34 -24.29 1.98
CA THR A 85 -16.18 -25.75 1.89
C THR A 85 -14.74 -26.18 1.59
N PHE A 86 -13.83 -25.22 1.44
CA PHE A 86 -12.45 -25.49 1.08
C PHE A 86 -11.64 -26.09 2.22
N GLU A 87 -11.27 -27.36 2.06
CA GLU A 87 -10.23 -28.02 2.83
C GLU A 87 -9.08 -28.38 1.88
N ILE A 88 -7.86 -27.94 2.21
CA ILE A 88 -6.67 -28.46 1.53
C ILE A 88 -6.38 -29.87 2.00
N SER A 89 -5.75 -30.67 1.13
CA SER A 89 -5.26 -31.97 1.58
C SER A 89 -4.20 -31.80 2.67
N LYS A 90 -4.10 -32.78 3.58
CA LYS A 90 -3.06 -32.80 4.62
C LYS A 90 -1.65 -32.72 4.02
N ASP A 91 -1.43 -33.30 2.84
CA ASP A 91 -0.14 -33.28 2.15
C ASP A 91 0.21 -31.88 1.65
N GLU A 92 -0.76 -31.14 1.09
CA GLU A 92 -0.59 -29.74 0.69
C GLU A 92 -0.35 -28.83 1.89
N GLN A 93 -1.06 -29.06 2.99
CA GLN A 93 -0.86 -28.33 4.25
C GLN A 93 0.56 -28.54 4.76
N CYS A 94 1.00 -29.80 4.89
CA CYS A 94 2.35 -30.14 5.32
C CYS A 94 3.42 -29.56 4.38
N ALA A 95 3.15 -29.53 3.07
CA ALA A 95 4.06 -28.94 2.09
C ALA A 95 4.15 -27.41 2.24
N TYR A 96 3.03 -26.74 2.53
CA TYR A 96 2.98 -25.30 2.80
C TYR A 96 3.71 -24.94 4.09
N GLU A 97 3.41 -25.63 5.19
CA GLU A 97 4.09 -25.48 6.48
C GLU A 97 5.60 -25.66 6.36
N ARG A 98 6.05 -26.64 5.57
CA ARG A 98 7.47 -26.83 5.28
C ARG A 98 8.09 -25.62 4.56
N LYS A 99 7.37 -24.99 3.61
CA LYS A 99 7.84 -23.77 2.94
C LYS A 99 7.97 -22.62 3.93
N ILE A 100 6.99 -22.44 4.82
CA ILE A 100 7.04 -21.42 5.88
C ILE A 100 8.22 -21.70 6.84
N GLY A 101 8.43 -22.95 7.25
CA GLY A 101 9.56 -23.34 8.10
C GLY A 101 10.92 -22.99 7.48
N ILE A 102 11.09 -23.24 6.17
CA ILE A 102 12.31 -22.85 5.44
C ILE A 102 12.51 -21.33 5.48
N ILE A 103 11.45 -20.54 5.31
CA ILE A 103 11.51 -19.07 5.39
C ILE A 103 11.92 -18.65 6.81
N LEU A 104 11.31 -19.23 7.83
CA LEU A 104 11.62 -18.95 9.23
C LEU A 104 13.08 -19.24 9.56
N ASP A 105 13.61 -20.41 9.19
CA ASP A 105 15.02 -20.76 9.38
C ASP A 105 15.96 -19.78 8.67
N GLY A 106 15.57 -19.34 7.47
CA GLY A 106 16.24 -18.28 6.72
C GLY A 106 16.28 -16.98 7.51
N VAL A 107 15.13 -16.46 7.92
CA VAL A 107 15.00 -15.23 8.70
C VAL A 107 15.81 -15.33 10.00
N MET A 108 15.73 -16.44 10.74
CA MET A 108 16.53 -16.67 11.95
C MET A 108 18.03 -16.58 11.68
N THR A 109 18.49 -17.17 10.57
CA THR A 109 19.89 -17.10 10.15
C THR A 109 20.34 -15.67 9.84
N TRP A 110 19.52 -14.90 9.12
CA TRP A 110 19.81 -13.50 8.82
C TRP A 110 19.84 -12.64 10.08
N VAL A 111 18.86 -12.79 10.96
CA VAL A 111 18.80 -12.10 12.25
C VAL A 111 20.04 -12.41 13.09
N SER A 112 20.45 -13.67 13.18
CA SER A 112 21.66 -14.07 13.90
C SER A 112 22.91 -13.40 13.34
N ARG A 113 23.07 -13.38 12.00
CA ARG A 113 24.22 -12.74 11.33
C ARG A 113 24.23 -11.22 11.41
N SER A 114 23.07 -10.60 11.51
CA SER A 114 22.94 -9.15 11.68
C SER A 114 23.42 -8.64 13.05
N GLY A 115 23.68 -9.53 14.01
CA GLY A 115 24.10 -9.18 15.36
C GLY A 115 22.99 -8.42 16.10
N ASN A 116 23.32 -7.29 16.73
CA ASN A 116 22.37 -6.43 17.44
C ASN A 116 21.98 -5.17 16.66
N ARG A 117 22.16 -5.16 15.33
CA ARG A 117 21.85 -3.99 14.52
C ARG A 117 20.35 -3.80 14.32
N PRO A 118 19.89 -2.56 14.06
CA PRO A 118 18.54 -2.32 13.57
C PRO A 118 18.28 -3.07 12.26
N LEU A 119 17.07 -3.57 12.10
CA LEU A 119 16.63 -4.40 10.98
C LEU A 119 15.74 -3.59 10.02
N THR A 120 15.93 -3.79 8.72
CA THR A 120 15.00 -3.38 7.67
C THR A 120 14.22 -4.63 7.27
N LEU A 121 12.95 -4.72 7.66
CA LEU A 121 12.09 -5.85 7.31
C LEU A 121 11.19 -5.47 6.14
N ARG A 122 11.11 -6.34 5.13
CA ARG A 122 10.16 -6.22 4.02
C ARG A 122 9.28 -7.44 3.98
N ILE A 123 8.07 -7.32 4.49
CA ILE A 123 7.08 -8.40 4.58
C ILE A 123 6.11 -8.25 3.41
N ASP A 124 5.96 -9.29 2.62
CA ASP A 124 5.00 -9.34 1.52
C ASP A 124 4.18 -10.63 1.63
N ALA A 125 2.93 -10.46 2.05
CA ALA A 125 1.97 -11.54 2.20
C ALA A 125 0.94 -11.58 1.06
N GLU A 126 1.00 -10.66 0.09
CA GLU A 126 0.10 -10.61 -1.05
C GLU A 126 0.07 -11.93 -1.85
N PRO A 127 1.20 -12.62 -2.10
CA PRO A 127 1.17 -13.88 -2.84
C PRO A 127 0.32 -14.96 -2.17
N MET A 128 0.14 -14.92 -0.84
CA MET A 128 -0.68 -15.91 -0.12
C MET A 128 -2.11 -15.95 -0.66
N ILE A 129 -2.68 -14.78 -0.96
CA ILE A 129 -4.08 -14.63 -1.34
C ILE A 129 -4.27 -14.43 -2.85
N LYS A 130 -3.19 -14.51 -3.64
CA LYS A 130 -3.21 -14.18 -5.06
C LYS A 130 -4.32 -14.91 -5.86
N ARG A 131 -4.64 -16.15 -5.48
CA ARG A 131 -5.71 -16.93 -6.12
C ARG A 131 -7.13 -16.57 -5.64
N LEU A 132 -7.26 -15.86 -4.52
CA LEU A 132 -8.54 -15.39 -4.00
C LEU A 132 -9.03 -14.11 -4.68
N CYS A 133 -8.11 -13.22 -5.08
CA CYS A 133 -8.42 -11.90 -5.65
C CYS A 133 -9.38 -11.86 -6.85
N PRO A 134 -9.46 -12.84 -7.77
CA PRO A 134 -10.32 -12.70 -8.96
C PRO A 134 -11.84 -12.81 -8.71
N TYR A 135 -12.29 -13.25 -7.53
CA TYR A 135 -13.70 -13.57 -7.26
C TYR A 135 -14.36 -12.64 -6.24
N THR A 136 -13.57 -11.98 -5.39
CA THR A 136 -14.06 -10.92 -4.49
C THR A 136 -14.51 -9.67 -5.25
N THR A 137 -14.16 -9.54 -6.54
CA THR A 137 -14.53 -8.38 -7.37
C THR A 137 -15.86 -8.54 -8.09
N ASN A 138 -16.34 -9.77 -8.34
CA ASN A 138 -17.45 -10.03 -9.26
C ASN A 138 -18.72 -10.61 -8.62
N SER A 139 -18.67 -10.98 -7.35
CA SER A 139 -19.84 -11.51 -6.62
C SER A 139 -20.58 -10.34 -5.98
N ASP A 140 -21.91 -10.31 -6.12
CA ASP A 140 -22.75 -9.30 -5.48
C ASP A 140 -22.44 -9.28 -3.97
N PRO A 141 -22.09 -8.13 -3.35
CA PRO A 141 -21.70 -8.06 -1.93
C PRO A 141 -22.83 -8.48 -0.96
N GLU A 142 -24.02 -8.78 -1.47
CA GLU A 142 -25.14 -9.33 -0.70
C GLU A 142 -25.16 -10.87 -0.58
N GLU A 143 -24.44 -11.61 -1.44
CA GLU A 143 -24.47 -13.09 -1.42
C GLU A 143 -23.40 -13.76 -0.56
N ILE A 144 -22.35 -13.05 -0.16
CA ILE A 144 -21.38 -13.59 0.81
C ILE A 144 -21.97 -13.40 2.21
N ASP A 145 -22.78 -14.36 2.63
CA ASP A 145 -23.44 -14.38 3.94
C ASP A 145 -22.39 -14.33 5.08
N PRO A 146 -22.27 -13.20 5.80
CA PRO A 146 -21.34 -13.07 6.92
C PRO A 146 -21.73 -13.90 8.15
N ASP A 147 -22.91 -14.55 8.13
CA ASP A 147 -23.33 -15.51 9.15
C ASP A 147 -22.94 -16.96 8.82
N ASN A 148 -22.46 -17.24 7.60
CA ASN A 148 -21.98 -18.57 7.19
C ASN A 148 -20.51 -18.86 7.53
N ASN A 149 -19.81 -18.02 8.31
CA ASN A 149 -18.44 -18.27 8.82
C ASN A 149 -17.36 -18.52 7.73
N ILE A 150 -17.67 -18.17 6.49
CA ILE A 150 -16.86 -18.44 5.29
C ILE A 150 -15.45 -17.84 5.44
N CYS A 151 -15.40 -16.57 5.85
CA CYS A 151 -14.16 -15.85 6.04
C CYS A 151 -13.40 -16.22 7.33
N THR A 152 -14.10 -16.68 8.38
CA THR A 152 -13.46 -17.06 9.65
C THR A 152 -12.69 -18.38 9.55
N GLY A 153 -13.09 -19.27 8.61
CA GLY A 153 -12.38 -20.53 8.36
C GLY A 153 -10.99 -20.35 7.73
N LEU A 154 -10.79 -19.27 6.95
CA LEU A 154 -9.47 -18.90 6.43
C LEU A 154 -8.52 -18.51 7.57
N ASP A 155 -9.02 -17.89 8.63
CA ASP A 155 -8.18 -17.40 9.72
C ASP A 155 -7.65 -18.49 10.64
N ASP A 156 -8.53 -19.40 11.04
CA ASP A 156 -8.18 -20.47 11.96
C ASP A 156 -7.33 -21.57 11.30
N GLY A 157 -7.44 -21.73 9.97
CA GLY A 157 -6.73 -22.76 9.20
C GLY A 157 -5.55 -22.24 8.38
N VAL A 158 -5.82 -21.36 7.40
CA VAL A 158 -4.87 -20.95 6.35
C VAL A 158 -3.72 -20.13 6.91
N PHE A 159 -4.03 -19.16 7.77
CA PHE A 159 -3.02 -18.27 8.34
C PHE A 159 -2.27 -18.90 9.53
N SER A 160 -2.83 -19.92 10.19
CA SER A 160 -2.19 -20.58 11.34
C SER A 160 -0.80 -21.15 11.03
N ALA A 161 -0.58 -21.65 9.81
CA ALA A 161 0.72 -22.15 9.38
C ALA A 161 1.80 -21.05 9.33
N ALA A 162 1.40 -19.79 9.14
CA ALA A 162 2.27 -18.62 9.14
C ALA A 162 2.57 -18.08 10.55
N ASP A 163 1.79 -18.49 11.57
CA ASP A 163 1.87 -17.95 12.93
C ASP A 163 3.28 -17.98 13.53
N PRO A 164 4.05 -19.10 13.46
CA PRO A 164 5.38 -19.13 14.06
C PRO A 164 6.33 -18.09 13.46
N LEU A 165 6.20 -17.83 12.15
CA LEU A 165 6.99 -16.81 11.47
C LEU A 165 6.56 -15.41 11.90
N ILE A 166 5.26 -15.14 11.98
CA ILE A 166 4.73 -13.84 12.41
C ILE A 166 5.10 -13.54 13.86
N GLU A 167 4.92 -14.50 14.77
CA GLU A 167 5.32 -14.37 16.17
C GLU A 167 6.81 -14.07 16.31
N TYR A 168 7.64 -14.76 15.53
CA TYR A 168 9.08 -14.48 15.50
C TYR A 168 9.36 -13.05 15.03
N LEU A 169 8.75 -12.60 13.93
CA LEU A 169 8.93 -11.25 13.40
C LEU A 169 8.48 -10.17 14.40
N VAL A 170 7.33 -10.34 15.03
CA VAL A 170 6.81 -9.48 16.11
C VAL A 170 7.80 -9.43 17.28
N GLY A 171 8.39 -10.56 17.64
CA GLY A 171 9.45 -10.66 18.66
C GLY A 171 10.71 -9.84 18.34
N LEU A 172 10.95 -9.53 17.07
CA LEU A 172 12.06 -8.67 16.63
C LEU A 172 11.76 -7.18 16.71
N SER A 173 10.56 -6.77 17.14
CA SER A 173 10.09 -5.37 17.13
C SER A 173 11.06 -4.37 17.75
N THR A 174 11.74 -4.76 18.84
CA THR A 174 12.72 -3.90 19.52
C THR A 174 13.89 -3.47 18.63
N ARG A 175 14.16 -4.23 17.56
CA ARG A 175 15.23 -4.03 16.61
C ARG A 175 14.76 -3.48 15.27
N TRP A 176 13.47 -3.25 15.04
CA TRP A 176 13.00 -2.74 13.76
C TRP A 176 13.53 -1.31 13.54
N GLY A 177 14.37 -1.12 12.54
CA GLY A 177 14.79 0.18 12.03
C GLY A 177 13.85 0.68 10.94
N GLU A 178 13.51 -0.20 10.01
CA GLU A 178 12.53 0.06 8.96
C GLU A 178 11.62 -1.15 8.80
N LEU A 179 10.32 -0.91 8.62
CA LEU A 179 9.35 -1.96 8.34
C LEU A 179 8.55 -1.57 7.09
N SER A 180 8.58 -2.41 6.07
CA SER A 180 7.67 -2.36 4.94
C SER A 180 6.81 -3.62 4.99
N SER A 181 5.49 -3.50 4.94
CA SER A 181 4.59 -4.63 5.04
C SER A 181 3.46 -4.50 4.03
N SER A 182 3.33 -5.45 3.10
CA SER A 182 2.14 -5.67 2.29
C SER A 182 1.34 -6.79 2.94
N LEU A 183 0.22 -6.43 3.58
CA LEU A 183 -0.61 -7.36 4.34
C LEU A 183 -1.99 -7.42 3.68
N PRO A 184 -2.39 -8.57 3.13
CA PRO A 184 -3.78 -8.80 2.84
C PRO A 184 -4.49 -8.97 4.19
N ILE A 185 -5.19 -7.94 4.65
CA ILE A 185 -5.98 -8.06 5.89
C ILE A 185 -7.30 -8.71 5.49
N VAL A 186 -7.24 -10.03 5.37
CA VAL A 186 -8.41 -10.86 5.07
C VAL A 186 -9.24 -11.08 6.33
N SER A 187 -8.89 -10.57 7.53
CA SER A 187 -9.75 -10.70 8.72
C SER A 187 -9.41 -9.84 9.94
N THR A 188 -10.37 -9.75 10.88
CA THR A 188 -10.26 -9.14 12.20
C THR A 188 -9.31 -9.83 13.18
N ASP A 189 -9.04 -11.12 13.01
CA ASP A 189 -8.38 -11.95 14.02
C ASP A 189 -7.06 -12.59 13.60
N THR A 190 -6.57 -12.32 12.39
CA THR A 190 -5.28 -12.87 11.93
C THR A 190 -4.11 -12.43 12.81
N ARG A 191 -3.14 -13.32 12.99
CA ARG A 191 -1.87 -12.97 13.65
C ARG A 191 -1.12 -11.85 12.94
N PHE A 192 -1.36 -11.62 11.65
CA PHE A 192 -0.81 -10.47 10.92
C PHE A 192 -1.20 -9.13 11.55
N ARG A 193 -2.39 -9.02 12.17
CA ARG A 193 -2.77 -7.81 12.92
C ARG A 193 -1.88 -7.55 14.13
N GLN A 194 -1.20 -8.57 14.67
CA GLN A 194 -0.24 -8.36 15.76
C GLN A 194 0.91 -7.46 15.33
N LEU A 195 1.31 -7.48 14.05
CA LEU A 195 2.31 -6.55 13.50
C LEU A 195 1.83 -5.08 13.58
N LEU A 196 0.53 -4.85 13.44
CA LEU A 196 -0.08 -3.51 13.51
C LEU A 196 -0.39 -3.07 14.95
N LYS A 197 -0.61 -4.03 15.86
CA LYS A 197 -0.90 -3.78 17.28
C LYS A 197 0.35 -3.49 18.13
N ILE A 198 1.55 -3.50 17.53
CA ILE A 198 2.79 -3.25 18.27
C ILE A 198 2.81 -1.82 18.77
N ARG A 199 3.13 -1.66 20.05
CA ARG A 199 3.23 -0.35 20.66
C ARG A 199 4.53 0.34 20.29
N ALA A 200 4.51 1.67 20.21
CA ALA A 200 5.73 2.46 19.94
C ALA A 200 6.87 2.14 20.92
N GLU A 201 6.56 1.90 22.20
CA GLU A 201 7.53 1.52 23.24
C GLU A 201 8.25 0.19 22.95
N ASN A 202 7.61 -0.71 22.19
CA ASN A 202 8.16 -2.01 21.81
C ASN A 202 8.98 -1.94 20.51
N ALA A 203 8.95 -0.82 19.80
CA ALA A 203 9.70 -0.61 18.56
C ALA A 203 10.53 0.70 18.60
N PRO A 204 11.44 0.87 19.59
CA PRO A 204 12.16 2.12 19.82
C PRO A 204 13.13 2.50 18.70
N CYS A 205 13.52 1.54 17.86
CA CYS A 205 14.44 1.77 16.74
C CYS A 205 13.73 2.20 15.45
N LEU A 206 12.38 2.17 15.42
CA LEU A 206 11.62 2.29 14.17
C LEU A 206 11.66 3.72 13.64
N ARG A 207 12.33 3.91 12.51
CA ARG A 207 12.47 5.19 11.82
C ARG A 207 11.53 5.31 10.65
N LYS A 208 11.32 4.22 9.92
CA LYS A 208 10.47 4.18 8.72
C LYS A 208 9.44 3.06 8.82
N LEU A 209 8.18 3.41 8.62
CA LEU A 209 7.09 2.44 8.50
C LEU A 209 6.41 2.64 7.14
N GLN A 210 6.28 1.57 6.36
CA GLN A 210 5.52 1.49 5.12
C GLN A 210 4.52 0.36 5.27
N LEU A 211 3.23 0.69 5.25
CA LEU A 211 2.17 -0.31 5.29
C LEU A 211 1.40 -0.25 3.98
N GLN A 212 1.19 -1.39 3.35
CA GLN A 212 0.22 -1.60 2.28
C GLN A 212 -0.85 -2.52 2.83
N ILE A 213 -2.06 -1.99 2.93
CA ILE A 213 -3.23 -2.73 3.42
C ILE A 213 -4.22 -2.79 2.29
N ASP A 214 -4.57 -3.99 1.87
CA ASP A 214 -5.63 -4.24 0.92
C ASP A 214 -6.92 -4.62 1.65
N PHE A 215 -7.99 -3.88 1.38
CA PHE A 215 -9.28 -4.03 2.03
C PHE A 215 -10.28 -4.70 1.10
N ASP A 216 -10.15 -6.01 0.99
CA ASP A 216 -10.94 -6.78 0.05
C ASP A 216 -12.17 -7.44 0.70
N GLN A 217 -13.07 -6.64 1.30
CA GLN A 217 -14.26 -7.10 2.03
C GLN A 217 -13.94 -7.72 3.40
N TYR A 218 -14.07 -6.94 4.49
CA TYR A 218 -14.23 -7.57 5.81
C TYR A 218 -15.30 -6.90 6.68
N SER A 219 -16.08 -7.81 7.27
CA SER A 219 -16.94 -7.77 8.45
C SER A 219 -17.79 -6.53 8.71
N ARG A 220 -19.09 -6.66 8.40
CA ARG A 220 -20.15 -5.83 9.00
C ARG A 220 -20.25 -6.01 10.53
N LYS A 221 -19.60 -7.01 11.13
CA LYS A 221 -19.64 -7.25 12.59
C LYS A 221 -18.69 -6.27 13.27
N GLN A 222 -19.29 -5.21 13.80
CA GLN A 222 -18.66 -4.15 14.59
C GLN A 222 -18.06 -4.74 15.88
N GLU A 223 -16.81 -5.18 15.85
CA GLU A 223 -16.02 -5.12 17.06
C GLU A 223 -15.48 -3.71 17.20
N ARG A 224 -16.06 -2.95 18.12
CA ARG A 224 -15.57 -1.60 18.47
C ARG A 224 -14.17 -1.75 19.07
N VAL A 225 -13.15 -1.48 18.26
CA VAL A 225 -11.82 -1.20 18.79
C VAL A 225 -11.93 0.05 19.65
N GLU A 226 -11.71 -0.08 20.96
CA GLU A 226 -11.78 1.05 21.88
C GLU A 226 -10.75 2.13 21.46
N GLU A 227 -11.26 3.32 21.09
CA GLU A 227 -10.47 4.45 20.56
C GLU A 227 -9.27 4.84 21.46
N THR A 228 -9.35 4.55 22.76
CA THR A 228 -8.29 4.81 23.76
C THR A 228 -6.99 4.03 23.54
N MET A 229 -6.97 3.01 22.66
CA MET A 229 -5.77 2.21 22.38
C MET A 229 -4.90 2.79 21.24
N LEU A 230 -5.42 3.70 20.42
CA LEU A 230 -4.77 4.15 19.18
C LEU A 230 -3.49 4.97 19.41
N ASP A 231 -3.43 5.76 20.50
CA ASP A 231 -2.28 6.59 20.84
C ASP A 231 -1.00 5.81 21.17
N LYS A 232 -1.13 4.49 21.39
CA LYS A 232 -0.03 3.62 21.81
C LYS A 232 0.61 2.84 20.68
N LEU A 233 0.04 2.86 19.47
CA LEU A 233 0.47 2.03 18.34
C LEU A 233 1.77 2.52 17.71
N LEU A 234 2.28 1.79 16.71
CA LEU A 234 3.55 2.07 16.04
C LEU A 234 3.68 3.56 15.69
N LYS A 235 4.71 4.20 16.26
CA LYS A 235 5.04 5.60 16.04
C LYS A 235 6.49 5.69 15.58
N PRO A 236 6.75 5.69 14.26
CA PRO A 236 8.12 5.84 13.77
C PRO A 236 8.67 7.22 14.15
N SER A 237 9.98 7.31 14.36
CA SER A 237 10.64 8.54 14.80
C SER A 237 10.89 9.56 13.69
N ASP A 238 10.83 9.14 12.42
CA ASP A 238 11.21 9.96 11.26
C ASP A 238 10.09 9.98 10.21
N LYS A 239 9.89 8.88 9.47
CA LYS A 239 8.90 8.81 8.39
C LYS A 239 7.88 7.71 8.60
N TYR A 240 6.63 8.06 8.35
CA TYR A 240 5.54 7.10 8.27
C TYR A 240 4.88 7.22 6.90
N HIS A 241 5.12 6.21 6.06
CA HIS A 241 4.47 5.99 4.79
C HIS A 241 3.31 5.03 5.00
N LEU A 242 2.12 5.43 4.57
CA LEU A 242 0.94 4.60 4.62
C LEU A 242 0.37 4.52 3.21
N ASN A 243 0.34 3.31 2.66
CA ASN A 243 -0.33 2.98 1.42
C ASN A 243 -1.60 2.17 1.76
N LEU A 244 -2.75 2.68 1.35
CA LEU A 244 -4.04 2.02 1.55
C LEU A 244 -4.63 1.72 0.18
N SER A 245 -4.75 0.43 -0.14
CA SER A 245 -5.63 -0.02 -1.21
C SER A 245 -7.03 -0.16 -0.62
N LEU A 246 -7.91 0.75 -1.01
CA LEU A 246 -9.23 0.94 -0.43
C LEU A 246 -10.31 0.50 -1.41
N ARG A 247 -11.29 -0.23 -0.89
CA ARG A 247 -12.59 -0.38 -1.55
C ARG A 247 -13.59 0.65 -0.99
N PRO A 248 -14.67 1.00 -1.72
CA PRO A 248 -15.58 2.09 -1.35
C PRO A 248 -16.30 1.91 0.00
N TYR A 249 -16.39 0.68 0.48
CA TYR A 249 -17.20 0.30 1.64
C TYR A 249 -16.41 0.15 2.95
N VAL A 250 -15.14 0.56 2.98
CA VAL A 250 -14.27 0.34 4.15
C VAL A 250 -14.62 1.27 5.32
N LYS A 251 -14.88 0.67 6.49
CA LYS A 251 -15.03 1.42 7.75
C LYS A 251 -13.67 1.68 8.40
N LEU A 252 -13.15 2.88 8.20
CA LEU A 252 -11.84 3.32 8.71
C LEU A 252 -11.68 3.36 10.24
N GLN A 253 -12.75 3.18 11.01
CA GLN A 253 -12.69 3.20 12.47
C GLN A 253 -11.96 1.97 13.05
N GLU A 254 -11.67 0.97 12.21
CA GLU A 254 -11.17 -0.33 12.66
C GLU A 254 -9.65 -0.49 12.54
N LEU A 255 -8.97 0.46 11.90
CA LEU A 255 -7.53 0.36 11.69
C LEU A 255 -6.75 0.83 12.91
N PRO A 256 -5.92 -0.05 13.52
CA PRO A 256 -4.96 0.35 14.53
C PRO A 256 -3.79 1.07 13.85
N ILE A 257 -4.03 2.29 13.40
CA ILE A 257 -3.04 3.16 12.75
C ILE A 257 -2.97 4.47 13.51
N ASN A 258 -1.75 4.91 13.79
CA ASN A 258 -1.52 6.26 14.31
C ASN A 258 -1.59 7.27 13.16
N TRP A 259 -2.81 7.67 12.78
CA TRP A 259 -3.07 8.60 11.67
C TRP A 259 -2.29 9.91 11.80
N SER A 260 -2.14 10.42 13.03
CA SER A 260 -1.41 11.67 13.27
C SER A 260 0.08 11.59 12.95
N ALA A 261 0.68 10.39 12.96
CA ALA A 261 2.09 10.21 12.66
C ALA A 261 2.36 10.01 11.15
N VAL A 262 1.32 9.85 10.33
CA VAL A 262 1.44 9.63 8.88
C VAL A 262 2.00 10.89 8.19
N THR A 263 3.12 10.72 7.49
CA THR A 263 3.82 11.78 6.73
C THR A 263 3.63 11.61 5.23
N HIS A 264 3.47 10.39 4.75
CA HIS A 264 3.24 10.09 3.34
C HIS A 264 2.01 9.18 3.25
N LEU A 265 1.00 9.58 2.49
CA LEU A 265 -0.24 8.85 2.34
C LEU A 265 -0.46 8.53 0.87
N ASN A 266 -0.64 7.25 0.54
CA ASN A 266 -1.13 6.81 -0.77
C ASN A 266 -2.48 6.14 -0.55
N LEU A 267 -3.50 6.59 -1.27
CA LEU A 267 -4.84 6.01 -1.31
C LEU A 267 -5.07 5.53 -2.73
N SER A 268 -5.28 4.23 -2.93
CA SER A 268 -5.54 3.68 -4.27
C SER A 268 -6.74 2.75 -4.27
N ALA A 269 -7.40 2.64 -5.41
CA ALA A 269 -8.39 1.60 -5.70
C ALA A 269 -8.17 1.06 -7.12
N PRO A 270 -6.98 0.50 -7.42
CA PRO A 270 -6.48 0.36 -8.79
C PRO A 270 -7.26 -0.65 -9.64
N ASP A 271 -7.86 -1.67 -9.02
CA ASP A 271 -8.54 -2.77 -9.73
C ASP A 271 -10.05 -2.79 -9.45
N TYR A 272 -10.60 -1.73 -8.85
CA TYR A 272 -12.02 -1.66 -8.55
C TYR A 272 -12.75 -0.89 -9.64
N HIS A 273 -13.58 -1.61 -10.39
CA HIS A 273 -14.67 -1.00 -11.14
C HIS A 273 -15.93 -1.05 -10.28
N PHE A 274 -16.62 0.07 -10.14
CA PHE A 274 -17.91 0.06 -9.45
C PHE A 274 -18.95 -0.72 -10.26
N PRO A 275 -20.04 -1.22 -9.67
CA PRO A 275 -21.13 -1.80 -10.44
C PRO A 275 -21.79 -0.74 -11.32
N GLU A 276 -22.03 -1.05 -12.61
CA GLU A 276 -22.55 -0.13 -13.63
C GLU A 276 -23.79 0.69 -13.21
N THR A 277 -24.58 0.20 -12.26
CA THR A 277 -25.85 0.82 -11.87
C THR A 277 -25.74 2.00 -10.90
N ASP A 278 -24.60 2.21 -10.23
CA ASP A 278 -24.45 3.22 -9.16
C ASP A 278 -23.08 3.95 -9.13
N ASP A 279 -22.32 3.89 -10.23
CA ASP A 279 -20.95 4.43 -10.39
C ASP A 279 -20.77 5.83 -9.77
N ALA A 280 -21.73 6.74 -10.02
CA ALA A 280 -21.61 8.14 -9.61
C ALA A 280 -21.71 8.35 -8.08
N VAL A 281 -22.65 7.67 -7.42
CA VAL A 281 -22.82 7.79 -5.97
C VAL A 281 -21.60 7.22 -5.27
N GLN A 282 -21.10 6.09 -5.77
CA GLN A 282 -19.96 5.40 -5.16
C GLN A 282 -18.65 6.17 -5.36
N ALA A 283 -18.45 6.84 -6.50
CA ALA A 283 -17.32 7.76 -6.70
C ALA A 283 -17.36 8.96 -5.76
N ALA A 284 -18.54 9.54 -5.52
CA ALA A 284 -18.72 10.63 -4.58
C ALA A 284 -18.46 10.17 -3.13
N ASP A 285 -18.92 8.98 -2.75
CA ASP A 285 -18.67 8.41 -1.44
C ASP A 285 -17.19 8.04 -1.23
N PHE A 286 -16.52 7.52 -2.27
CA PHE A 286 -15.07 7.29 -2.23
C PHE A 286 -14.28 8.59 -2.11
N SER A 287 -14.67 9.63 -2.85
CA SER A 287 -14.10 10.98 -2.71
C SER A 287 -14.20 11.49 -1.27
N LEU A 288 -15.38 11.33 -0.64
CA LEU A 288 -15.59 11.67 0.76
C LEU A 288 -14.80 10.79 1.73
N LEU A 289 -14.62 9.52 1.40
CA LEU A 289 -13.79 8.59 2.17
C LEU A 289 -12.34 9.09 2.18
N CYS A 290 -11.76 9.39 1.01
CA CYS A 290 -10.43 9.95 0.88
C CYS A 290 -10.29 11.24 1.70
N ILE A 291 -11.23 12.18 1.58
CA ILE A 291 -11.24 13.43 2.36
C ILE A 291 -11.22 13.15 3.87
N LYS A 292 -12.04 12.21 4.36
CA LYS A 292 -12.07 11.83 5.77
C LYS A 292 -10.76 11.20 6.24
N ILE A 293 -10.10 10.41 5.41
CA ILE A 293 -8.80 9.80 5.74
C ILE A 293 -7.73 10.87 5.84
N ILE A 294 -7.61 11.70 4.81
CA ILE A 294 -6.59 12.74 4.75
C ILE A 294 -6.78 13.70 5.94
N GLY A 295 -8.03 14.02 6.30
CA GLY A 295 -8.36 14.83 7.47
C GLY A 295 -7.91 14.25 8.82
N ARG A 296 -7.60 12.94 8.91
CA ARG A 296 -7.00 12.31 10.10
C ARG A 296 -5.47 12.39 10.11
N CYS A 297 -4.85 12.65 8.95
CA CYS A 297 -3.40 12.67 8.76
C CYS A 297 -2.84 14.10 8.83
N LEU A 298 -2.96 14.77 9.97
CA LEU A 298 -2.61 16.21 10.08
C LEU A 298 -1.14 16.56 9.78
N ASN A 299 -0.23 15.58 9.89
CA ASN A 299 1.19 15.75 9.60
C ASN A 299 1.60 15.22 8.21
N VAL A 300 0.63 14.96 7.33
CA VAL A 300 0.92 14.49 5.97
C VAL A 300 1.66 15.57 5.18
N GLU A 301 2.78 15.19 4.56
CA GLU A 301 3.61 16.02 3.70
C GLU A 301 3.37 15.71 2.22
N CYS A 302 3.14 14.42 1.92
CA CYS A 302 2.90 13.93 0.56
C CYS A 302 1.63 13.07 0.54
N CYS A 303 0.69 13.40 -0.34
CA CYS A 303 -0.53 12.62 -0.54
C CYS A 303 -0.69 12.23 -2.01
N GLU A 304 -0.84 10.95 -2.28
CA GLU A 304 -1.22 10.42 -3.59
C GLU A 304 -2.59 9.76 -3.48
N ILE A 305 -3.47 10.04 -4.44
CA ILE A 305 -4.82 9.50 -4.53
C ILE A 305 -4.98 8.94 -5.93
N THR A 306 -5.32 7.67 -6.05
CA THR A 306 -5.70 7.03 -7.31
C THR A 306 -7.17 6.66 -7.21
N MET A 307 -8.00 7.41 -7.94
CA MET A 307 -9.43 7.13 -7.95
C MET A 307 -9.73 5.85 -8.75
N PRO A 308 -10.71 5.05 -8.33
CA PRO A 308 -11.19 3.89 -9.08
C PRO A 308 -11.75 4.31 -10.46
N LEU A 309 -11.73 3.39 -11.41
CA LEU A 309 -12.23 3.61 -12.77
C LEU A 309 -13.73 3.28 -12.84
N LEU A 310 -14.53 4.21 -13.35
CA LEU A 310 -15.96 4.00 -13.59
C LEU A 310 -16.17 3.30 -14.94
N TRP A 311 -17.21 2.45 -15.05
CA TRP A 311 -17.61 1.89 -16.35
C TRP A 311 -18.31 2.94 -17.20
N THR A 312 -19.07 3.80 -16.54
CA THR A 312 -19.87 4.83 -17.19
C THR A 312 -19.38 6.22 -16.79
N GLU A 313 -19.44 7.15 -17.74
CA GLU A 313 -19.14 8.55 -17.47
C GLU A 313 -20.27 9.16 -16.62
N PRO A 314 -19.97 9.70 -15.44
CA PRO A 314 -20.98 10.35 -14.62
C PRO A 314 -21.27 11.75 -15.15
N ASP A 315 -22.56 12.06 -15.38
CA ASP A 315 -23.01 13.36 -15.91
C ASP A 315 -22.43 14.56 -15.13
N LEU A 316 -22.42 14.48 -13.79
CA LEU A 316 -21.74 15.43 -12.90
C LEU A 316 -21.64 14.85 -11.49
N LEU A 317 -20.42 14.63 -10.98
CA LEU A 317 -20.18 14.22 -9.61
C LEU A 317 -20.06 15.44 -8.70
N GLU A 318 -21.11 15.90 -8.05
CA GLU A 318 -20.99 17.01 -7.08
C GLU A 318 -21.10 16.53 -5.63
N LEU A 319 -20.18 16.99 -4.77
CA LEU A 319 -20.36 16.88 -3.33
C LEU A 319 -21.42 17.87 -2.86
N GLU A 320 -22.39 17.36 -2.10
CA GLU A 320 -23.39 18.23 -1.45
C GLU A 320 -22.71 19.29 -0.58
N VAL A 321 -23.17 20.54 -0.68
CA VAL A 321 -22.64 21.68 0.12
C VAL A 321 -22.62 21.38 1.62
N ARG A 322 -23.63 20.65 2.13
CA ARG A 322 -23.67 20.20 3.53
C ARG A 322 -22.51 19.28 3.88
N LYS A 323 -22.13 18.37 2.98
CA LYS A 323 -21.00 17.45 3.16
C LYS A 323 -19.67 18.21 3.09
N ILE A 324 -19.53 19.17 2.16
CA ILE A 324 -18.35 20.04 2.05
C ILE A 324 -18.11 20.80 3.36
N ASN A 325 -19.15 21.47 3.88
CA ASN A 325 -19.05 22.26 5.11
C ASN A 325 -18.74 21.39 6.35
N LYS A 326 -19.20 20.14 6.35
CA LYS A 326 -18.96 19.19 7.44
C LYS A 326 -17.53 18.61 7.41
N HIS A 327 -16.90 18.56 6.23
CA HIS A 327 -15.65 17.84 6.00
C HIS A 327 -14.53 18.75 5.51
N SER A 328 -14.46 19.98 6.03
CA SER A 328 -13.34 20.89 5.75
C SER A 328 -12.17 20.60 6.67
N TYR A 329 -11.01 20.29 6.10
CA TYR A 329 -9.79 19.96 6.83
C TYR A 329 -8.64 20.87 6.41
N CYS A 330 -7.91 21.40 7.39
CA CYS A 330 -6.67 22.13 7.19
C CYS A 330 -5.49 21.16 7.32
N LEU A 331 -4.63 21.12 6.30
CA LEU A 331 -3.47 20.23 6.22
C LEU A 331 -2.22 21.10 6.10
N PRO A 332 -1.71 21.63 7.23
CA PRO A 332 -0.67 22.66 7.22
C PRO A 332 0.69 22.14 6.75
N SER A 333 0.90 20.82 6.75
CA SER A 333 2.18 20.21 6.38
C SER A 333 2.21 19.69 4.95
N LEU A 334 1.07 19.64 4.25
CA LEU A 334 0.96 19.00 2.93
C LEU A 334 1.65 19.84 1.86
N LYS A 335 2.76 19.35 1.33
CA LYS A 335 3.59 19.99 0.29
C LYS A 335 3.35 19.43 -1.10
N SER A 336 2.94 18.16 -1.19
CA SER A 336 2.72 17.49 -2.47
C SER A 336 1.38 16.76 -2.49
N LEU A 337 0.56 17.04 -3.50
CA LEU A 337 -0.70 16.35 -3.75
C LEU A 337 -0.72 15.81 -5.18
N THR A 338 -0.93 14.50 -5.32
CA THR A 338 -1.12 13.82 -6.59
C THR A 338 -2.49 13.19 -6.63
N ILE A 339 -3.26 13.46 -7.68
CA ILE A 339 -4.57 12.85 -7.92
C ILE A 339 -4.54 12.23 -9.32
N ARG A 340 -4.75 10.92 -9.39
CA ARG A 340 -4.92 10.16 -10.62
C ARG A 340 -6.39 9.85 -10.85
N ASN A 341 -6.76 9.78 -12.12
CA ASN A 341 -8.13 9.60 -12.60
C ASN A 341 -9.03 10.76 -12.12
N LEU A 342 -8.59 12.00 -12.39
CA LEU A 342 -9.24 13.23 -11.92
C LEU A 342 -10.73 13.34 -12.29
N SER A 343 -11.14 12.76 -13.43
CA SER A 343 -12.53 12.71 -13.87
C SER A 343 -13.46 12.02 -12.87
N GLN A 344 -12.92 11.14 -12.04
CA GLN A 344 -13.65 10.35 -11.06
C GLN A 344 -13.72 11.02 -9.67
N VAL A 345 -13.07 12.18 -9.52
CA VAL A 345 -13.16 12.99 -8.30
C VAL A 345 -14.46 13.79 -8.32
N ALA A 346 -15.18 13.81 -7.20
CA ALA A 346 -16.35 14.66 -7.08
C ALA A 346 -15.99 16.15 -6.95
N VAL A 347 -16.66 17.01 -7.72
CA VAL A 347 -16.62 18.48 -7.65
C VAL A 347 -16.89 18.94 -6.23
N GLY A 348 -16.09 19.90 -5.75
CA GLY A 348 -16.07 20.33 -4.35
C GLY A 348 -15.06 19.58 -3.47
N PHE A 349 -14.34 18.59 -4.00
CA PHE A 349 -13.25 17.92 -3.28
C PHE A 349 -12.19 18.92 -2.80
N GLY A 350 -11.71 19.78 -3.70
CA GLY A 350 -10.73 20.82 -3.37
C GLY A 350 -11.26 21.83 -2.34
N ARG A 351 -12.57 22.13 -2.34
CA ARG A 351 -13.22 22.99 -1.33
C ARG A 351 -13.18 22.42 0.08
N CYS A 352 -13.10 21.10 0.21
CA CYS A 352 -12.96 20.42 1.49
C CYS A 352 -11.53 20.54 2.07
N LEU A 353 -10.57 21.02 1.29
CA LEU A 353 -9.17 21.07 1.69
C LEU A 353 -8.66 22.51 1.82
N ASP A 354 -8.01 22.80 2.94
CA ASP A 354 -7.20 23.99 3.13
C ASP A 354 -5.73 23.57 3.21
N LEU A 355 -4.94 23.95 2.22
CA LEU A 355 -3.61 23.40 1.95
C LEU A 355 -2.55 24.51 1.92
N PRO A 356 -2.31 25.27 3.00
CA PRO A 356 -1.52 26.50 2.94
C PRO A 356 -0.05 26.32 2.53
N CYS A 357 0.48 25.11 2.60
CA CYS A 357 1.88 24.78 2.25
C CYS A 357 2.02 23.91 1.00
N LEU A 358 0.96 23.76 0.20
CA LEU A 358 1.03 22.98 -1.04
C LEU A 358 1.92 23.68 -2.06
N GLU A 359 2.99 22.98 -2.45
CA GLU A 359 4.01 23.44 -3.40
C GLU A 359 3.93 22.66 -4.73
N ASN A 360 3.54 21.39 -4.68
CA ASN A 360 3.55 20.49 -5.83
C ASN A 360 2.15 19.88 -6.02
N LEU A 361 1.59 20.03 -7.21
CA LEU A 361 0.27 19.48 -7.56
C LEU A 361 0.35 18.68 -8.86
N ALA A 362 0.04 17.39 -8.81
CA ALA A 362 -0.07 16.55 -9.99
C ALA A 362 -1.52 16.08 -10.16
N LEU A 363 -2.12 16.42 -11.30
CA LEU A 363 -3.49 16.05 -11.67
C LEU A 363 -3.45 15.30 -13.00
N THR A 364 -3.73 14.01 -12.98
CA THR A 364 -3.64 13.15 -14.17
C THR A 364 -4.98 12.51 -14.48
N GLY A 365 -5.45 12.64 -15.73
CA GLY A 365 -6.57 11.88 -16.28
C GLY A 365 -6.14 10.49 -16.78
N GLU A 366 -7.12 9.68 -17.16
CA GLU A 366 -6.88 8.37 -17.77
C GLU A 366 -6.62 8.52 -19.29
N TYR A 367 -5.79 7.65 -19.87
CA TYR A 367 -5.38 7.73 -21.28
C TYR A 367 -6.46 7.27 -22.27
N ALA A 368 -7.49 6.54 -21.82
CA ALA A 368 -8.32 5.73 -22.71
C ALA A 368 -9.60 6.42 -23.23
N HIS A 369 -10.04 7.53 -22.64
CA HIS A 369 -11.35 8.12 -22.94
C HIS A 369 -11.26 9.63 -23.28
N PRO A 370 -11.45 10.04 -24.54
CA PRO A 370 -11.29 11.42 -24.99
C PRO A 370 -12.48 12.37 -24.68
N ASP A 371 -13.58 11.89 -24.09
CA ASP A 371 -14.81 12.68 -23.85
C ASP A 371 -14.97 13.20 -22.39
N LEU A 372 -13.91 13.12 -21.57
CA LEU A 372 -13.87 13.46 -20.12
C LEU A 372 -14.09 14.96 -19.76
N ALA A 373 -14.59 15.79 -20.68
CA ALA A 373 -14.49 17.25 -20.65
C ALA A 373 -15.28 17.97 -19.53
N GLY A 374 -16.19 17.28 -18.82
CA GLY A 374 -17.08 17.90 -17.82
C GLY A 374 -16.49 17.96 -16.40
N VAL A 375 -16.45 16.82 -15.72
CA VAL A 375 -16.10 16.73 -14.28
C VAL A 375 -14.62 17.05 -14.03
N ALA A 376 -13.72 16.47 -14.83
CA ALA A 376 -12.28 16.70 -14.71
C ALA A 376 -11.95 18.19 -14.87
N LYS A 377 -12.62 18.87 -15.80
CA LYS A 377 -12.53 20.32 -16.01
C LYS A 377 -12.99 21.11 -14.78
N CYS A 378 -14.16 20.79 -14.23
CA CYS A 378 -14.66 21.46 -13.02
C CYS A 378 -13.67 21.32 -11.86
N ASN A 379 -13.13 20.12 -11.65
CA ASN A 379 -12.11 19.89 -10.63
C ASN A 379 -10.83 20.68 -10.92
N LEU A 380 -10.29 20.61 -12.14
CA LEU A 380 -9.07 21.33 -12.47
C LEU A 380 -9.21 22.84 -12.23
N ILE A 381 -10.31 23.44 -12.70
CA ILE A 381 -10.58 24.87 -12.49
C ILE A 381 -10.66 25.17 -11.00
N GLU A 382 -11.29 24.31 -10.21
CA GLU A 382 -11.37 24.42 -8.75
C GLU A 382 -9.98 24.41 -8.10
N PHE A 383 -9.15 23.40 -8.39
CA PHE A 383 -7.80 23.27 -7.86
C PHE A 383 -6.90 24.42 -8.29
N ALA A 384 -6.93 24.82 -9.57
CA ALA A 384 -6.17 25.94 -10.10
C ALA A 384 -6.57 27.27 -9.44
N THR A 385 -7.87 27.51 -9.23
CA THR A 385 -8.35 28.74 -8.60
C THR A 385 -7.97 28.81 -7.13
N ARG A 386 -8.05 27.68 -6.42
CA ARG A 386 -7.85 27.63 -4.97
C ARG A 386 -6.38 27.58 -4.57
N PHE A 387 -5.58 26.76 -5.26
CA PHE A 387 -4.19 26.48 -4.89
C PHE A 387 -3.18 27.04 -5.87
N GLY A 388 -3.58 27.47 -7.07
CA GLY A 388 -2.68 27.99 -8.10
C GLY A 388 -1.66 29.04 -7.64
N PRO A 389 -2.03 30.04 -6.82
CA PRO A 389 -1.10 31.09 -6.38
C PRO A 389 0.10 30.62 -5.56
N GLN A 390 0.03 29.46 -4.91
CA GLN A 390 1.06 28.97 -3.98
C GLN A 390 1.92 27.84 -4.56
N LEU A 391 1.54 27.28 -5.72
CA LEU A 391 2.26 26.17 -6.32
C LEU A 391 3.59 26.63 -6.93
N THR A 392 4.62 25.81 -6.75
CA THR A 392 5.92 25.91 -7.43
C THR A 392 6.00 24.97 -8.63
N THR A 393 5.37 23.79 -8.52
CA THR A 393 5.28 22.83 -9.62
C THR A 393 3.84 22.37 -9.80
N ALA A 394 3.43 22.22 -11.06
CA ALA A 394 2.17 21.60 -11.41
C ALA A 394 2.37 20.69 -12.62
N THR A 395 1.88 19.47 -12.51
CA THR A 395 1.82 18.50 -13.61
C THR A 395 0.35 18.26 -13.93
N ILE A 396 -0.07 18.68 -15.12
CA ILE A 396 -1.43 18.51 -15.59
C ILE A 396 -1.34 17.68 -16.87
N HIS A 397 -2.00 16.54 -16.88
CA HIS A 397 -2.04 15.70 -18.07
C HIS A 397 -3.03 16.29 -19.08
N ARG A 398 -2.57 16.48 -20.33
CA ARG A 398 -3.18 17.38 -21.32
C ARG A 398 -4.50 16.89 -21.93
N ILE A 399 -4.88 15.64 -21.70
CA ILE A 399 -5.84 14.93 -22.55
C ILE A 399 -7.26 15.54 -22.52
N ASP A 400 -7.63 16.34 -21.51
CA ASP A 400 -9.03 16.71 -21.30
C ASP A 400 -9.35 18.21 -21.36
N LEU A 401 -8.45 19.06 -21.90
CA LEU A 401 -8.65 20.51 -21.91
C LEU A 401 -8.53 21.12 -23.30
N THR A 402 -9.47 22.01 -23.62
CA THR A 402 -9.36 22.90 -24.76
C THR A 402 -8.20 23.88 -24.56
N GLN A 403 -7.72 24.48 -25.66
CA GLN A 403 -6.65 25.47 -25.62
C GLN A 403 -6.99 26.70 -24.76
N GLU A 404 -8.27 27.12 -24.77
CA GLU A 404 -8.76 28.23 -23.96
C GLU A 404 -8.73 27.91 -22.46
N GLU A 405 -9.13 26.69 -22.08
CA GLU A 405 -9.12 26.25 -20.68
C GLU A 405 -7.71 26.05 -20.14
N LEU A 406 -6.80 25.53 -20.97
CA LEU A 406 -5.37 25.46 -20.65
C LEU A 406 -4.81 26.85 -20.40
N TYR A 407 -5.18 27.82 -21.24
CA TYR A 407 -4.78 29.20 -21.08
C TYR A 407 -5.31 29.78 -19.76
N ASP A 408 -6.61 29.61 -19.47
CA ASP A 408 -7.23 30.07 -18.23
C ASP A 408 -6.60 29.45 -16.98
N CYS A 409 -6.29 28.15 -17.02
CA CYS A 409 -5.59 27.47 -15.95
C CYS A 409 -4.16 28.00 -15.79
N SER A 410 -3.43 28.18 -16.89
CA SER A 410 -2.06 28.71 -16.87
C SER A 410 -1.97 30.11 -16.24
N MET A 411 -2.99 30.96 -16.46
CA MET A 411 -3.08 32.29 -15.86
C MET A 411 -3.28 32.25 -14.33
N LYS A 412 -3.76 31.13 -13.79
CA LYS A 412 -3.92 30.91 -12.34
C LYS A 412 -2.67 30.30 -11.70
N PHE A 413 -1.80 29.66 -12.48
CA PHE A 413 -0.53 29.05 -12.06
C PHE A 413 0.66 30.01 -12.22
N GLN A 414 0.55 31.22 -11.67
CA GLN A 414 1.50 32.31 -11.95
C GLN A 414 2.94 32.05 -11.48
N ASN A 415 3.12 31.16 -10.50
CA ASN A 415 4.42 30.85 -9.89
C ASN A 415 4.99 29.48 -10.31
N VAL A 416 4.37 28.82 -11.28
CA VAL A 416 4.65 27.42 -11.59
C VAL A 416 5.62 27.29 -12.75
N SER A 417 6.68 26.50 -12.58
CA SER A 417 7.43 25.95 -13.70
C SER A 417 6.63 24.79 -14.30
N THR A 418 5.63 25.11 -15.11
CA THR A 418 4.66 24.10 -15.58
C THR A 418 5.30 23.19 -16.63
N SER A 419 5.33 21.89 -16.34
CA SER A 419 5.62 20.87 -17.35
C SER A 419 4.31 20.27 -17.81
N PHE A 420 3.85 20.66 -19.00
CA PHE A 420 2.83 19.89 -19.71
C PHE A 420 3.52 18.67 -20.28
N VAL A 421 3.14 17.49 -19.80
CA VAL A 421 3.65 16.23 -20.33
C VAL A 421 2.76 15.88 -21.52
N ASP A 422 3.29 16.10 -22.72
CA ASP A 422 2.76 15.50 -23.94
C ASP A 422 3.27 14.05 -23.95
N CYS A 423 2.36 13.08 -23.82
CA CYS A 423 2.64 11.65 -23.99
C CYS A 423 2.13 11.18 -25.35
#